data_AF-A0A947RCN8-F1
#
_entry.id   AF-A0A947RCN8-F1
#
_cell.length_a   1.000
_cell.length_b   1.000
_cell.length_c   1.000
_cell.angle_alpha   90.00
_cell.angle_beta   90.00
_cell.angle_gamma   90.00
#
_symmetry.space_group_name_H-M   'P 1'
#
loop_
_entity.id
_entity.type
_entity.pdbx_description
1 polymer ?
#
loop_
_entity_poly.entity_id
_entity_poly.type
_entity_poly.pdbx_seq_one_letter_code
_entity_poly.pdbx_strand_id
1 'polypeptide(L)' 'MLIRTTLRLNENLKKTAEKKALEDDVTLQEIFNKALEEYLEKDARKKAKKIIFKTHHLGEPLDNLTRDNFYPDPKQS' A
#
# COMPACT_ATOMS: atom_id res chain seq x y z
N MET A 1 10.20 -21.05 7.37
CA MET A 1 10.47 -21.27 8.81
C MET A 1 9.20 -20.93 9.56
N LEU A 2 8.66 -21.85 10.37
CA LEU A 2 7.41 -21.63 11.11
C LEU A 2 7.73 -21.41 12.59
N ILE A 3 7.04 -20.46 13.21
CA ILE A 3 7.23 -20.10 14.62
C ILE A 3 5.97 -20.49 15.39
N ARG A 4 6.13 -21.20 16.52
CA ARG A 4 5.02 -21.59 17.38
C ARG A 4 4.53 -20.36 18.16
N THR A 5 3.28 -19.99 17.92
CA THR A 5 2.63 -18.85 18.58
C THR A 5 1.30 -19.31 19.16
N THR A 6 0.98 -18.87 20.37
CA THR A 6 -0.32 -19.14 21.01
C THR A 6 -1.17 -17.88 20.95
N LEU A 7 -2.36 -17.97 20.37
CA LEU A 7 -3.31 -16.86 20.25
C LEU A 7 -4.63 -17.22 20.92
N ARG A 8 -5.22 -16.29 21.68
CA ARG A 8 -6.59 -16.43 22.18
C ARG A 8 -7.57 -16.00 21.10
N LEU A 9 -8.53 -16.88 20.80
CA LEU A 9 -9.53 -16.68 19.75
C LEU A 9 -10.93 -16.90 20.32
N ASN A 10 -11.93 -16.29 19.67
CA ASN A 10 -13.32 -16.58 19.98
C ASN A 10 -13.62 -18.06 19.64
N GLU A 11 -14.29 -18.75 20.56
CA GLU A 11 -14.62 -20.18 20.43
C GLU A 11 -15.38 -20.50 19.14
N ASN A 12 -16.38 -19.70 18.80
CA ASN A 12 -17.18 -19.90 17.59
C ASN A 12 -16.33 -19.73 16.31
N LEU A 13 -15.39 -18.80 16.35
CA LEU A 13 -14.49 -18.53 15.24
C LEU A 13 -13.51 -19.69 15.02
N LYS A 14 -12.99 -20.28 16.12
CA LYS A 14 -12.16 -21.48 16.06
C LYS A 14 -12.92 -22.67 15.47
N LYS A 15 -14.14 -22.96 15.98
CA LYS A 15 -14.97 -24.06 15.47
C LYS A 15 -15.29 -23.92 13.98
N THR A 16 -15.60 -22.70 13.55
CA THR A 16 -15.91 -22.41 12.14
C THR A 16 -14.67 -22.60 11.25
N ALA A 17 -13.51 -22.13 11.70
CA ALA A 17 -12.26 -22.30 10.98
C ALA A 17 -11.84 -23.79 10.88
N GLU A 18 -12.04 -24.56 11.95
CA GLU A 18 -11.77 -26.01 11.95
C GLU A 18 -12.68 -26.77 10.99
N LYS A 19 -13.98 -26.44 10.97
CA LYS A 19 -14.93 -27.02 10.01
C LYS A 19 -14.52 -26.72 8.57
N LYS A 20 -14.14 -25.46 8.30
CA LYS A 20 -13.69 -25.04 6.98
C LYS A 20 -12.38 -25.70 6.57
N ALA A 21 -11.44 -25.89 7.51
CA ALA A 21 -10.20 -26.61 7.28
C ALA A 21 -10.46 -28.05 6.81
N LEU A 22 -11.43 -28.72 7.46
CA LEU A 22 -11.84 -30.06 7.08
C LEU A 22 -12.52 -30.11 5.70
N GLU A 23 -13.37 -29.13 5.38
CA GLU A 23 -14.05 -29.04 4.08
C GLU A 23 -13.09 -28.78 2.92
N ASP A 24 -12.07 -27.94 3.14
CA ASP A 24 -11.10 -27.51 2.14
C ASP A 24 -9.87 -28.45 2.06
N ASP A 25 -9.81 -29.52 2.86
CA ASP A 25 -8.66 -30.43 3.03
C ASP A 25 -7.32 -29.70 3.31
N VAL A 26 -7.41 -28.68 4.16
CA VAL A 26 -6.27 -27.86 4.59
C VAL A 26 -6.10 -27.90 6.09
N THR A 27 -4.93 -27.49 6.56
CA THR A 27 -4.68 -27.35 7.99
C THR A 27 -5.24 -26.04 8.53
N LEU A 28 -5.62 -26.04 9.81
CA LEU A 28 -6.01 -24.82 10.52
C LEU A 28 -4.90 -23.76 10.48
N GLN A 29 -3.63 -24.20 10.48
CA GLN A 29 -2.46 -23.33 10.36
C GLN A 29 -2.45 -22.57 9.02
N GLU A 30 -2.74 -23.24 7.90
CA GLU A 30 -2.77 -22.61 6.58
C GLU A 30 -3.87 -21.57 6.47
N ILE A 31 -5.05 -21.84 7.05
CA ILE A 31 -6.13 -20.85 7.11
C ILE A 31 -5.67 -19.59 7.86
N PHE A 32 -5.02 -19.76 9.01
CA PHE A 32 -4.53 -18.62 9.79
C PHE A 32 -3.44 -17.83 9.07
N ASN A 33 -2.47 -18.52 8.46
CA ASN A 33 -1.40 -17.86 7.71
C ASN A 33 -1.96 -17.08 6.52
N LYS A 34 -2.84 -17.70 5.73
CA LYS A 34 -3.48 -17.06 4.58
C LYS A 34 -4.34 -15.86 4.98
N ALA A 35 -5.12 -15.98 6.05
CA ALA A 35 -5.92 -14.88 6.57
C ALA A 35 -5.05 -13.71 7.05
N LEU A 36 -3.91 -14.01 7.69
CA LEU A 36 -2.96 -13.00 8.14
C LEU A 36 -2.27 -12.30 6.96
N GLU A 37 -1.82 -13.06 5.96
CA GLU A 37 -1.26 -12.53 4.72
C GLU A 37 -2.24 -11.59 4.03
N GLU A 38 -3.49 -12.04 3.81
CA GLU A 38 -4.53 -11.21 3.21
C GLU A 38 -4.83 -9.95 4.02
N TYR A 39 -4.84 -10.04 5.34
CA TYR A 39 -5.06 -8.89 6.23
C TYR A 39 -3.94 -7.85 6.07
N LEU A 40 -2.69 -8.30 6.09
CA LEU A 40 -1.52 -7.43 5.92
C LEU A 40 -1.45 -6.84 4.51
N GLU A 41 -1.77 -7.61 3.48
CA GLU A 41 -1.84 -7.12 2.10
C GLU A 41 -2.94 -6.08 1.90
N LYS A 42 -4.13 -6.29 2.48
CA LYS A 42 -5.23 -5.32 2.42
C LYS A 42 -4.83 -4.00 3.05
N ASP A 43 -4.09 -4.03 4.15
CA ASP A 43 -3.58 -2.84 4.81
C ASP A 43 -2.50 -2.15 3.96
N ALA A 44 -1.59 -2.93 3.36
CA ALA A 44 -0.59 -2.41 2.42
C ALA A 44 -1.24 -1.74 1.20
N ARG A 45 -2.28 -2.34 0.61
CA ARG A 45 -3.05 -1.73 -0.50
C ARG A 45 -3.79 -0.47 -0.06
N LYS A 46 -4.37 -0.44 1.14
CA LYS A 46 -5.00 0.77 1.70
C LYS A 46 -3.99 1.89 1.92
N LYS A 47 -2.79 1.56 2.43
CA LYS A 47 -1.69 2.52 2.59
C LYS A 47 -1.15 3.01 1.24
N ALA A 48 -1.01 2.13 0.25
CA ALA A 48 -0.58 2.49 -1.10
C ALA A 48 -1.60 3.42 -1.80
N LYS A 49 -2.91 3.17 -1.68
CA LYS A 49 -3.95 4.11 -2.15
C LYS A 49 -3.92 5.46 -1.43
N LYS A 50 -3.36 5.52 -0.22
CA LYS A 50 -3.19 6.75 0.57
C LYS A 50 -2.02 7.61 0.07
N ILE A 51 -1.13 7.07 -0.76
CA ILE A 51 -0.19 7.85 -1.56
C ILE A 51 -0.98 8.45 -2.73
N ILE A 52 -1.83 9.42 -2.39
CA ILE A 52 -2.41 10.33 -3.36
C ILE A 52 -1.25 11.21 -3.81
N PHE A 53 -0.74 10.98 -5.02
CA PHE A 53 0.12 11.96 -5.67
C PHE A 53 -0.71 13.25 -5.79
N LYS A 54 -0.40 14.24 -4.95
CA LYS A 54 -0.90 15.59 -5.15
C LYS A 54 -0.18 16.15 -6.37
N THR A 55 -0.71 15.88 -7.55
CA THR A 55 -0.33 16.64 -8.74
C THR A 55 -0.84 18.07 -8.52
N HIS A 56 0.05 18.95 -8.05
CA HIS A 56 -0.24 20.37 -8.09
C HIS A 56 -0.20 20.81 -9.55
N HIS A 57 -1.21 21.56 -9.98
CA HIS A 57 -1.20 22.23 -11.29
C HIS A 57 -0.06 23.25 -11.27
N LEU A 58 1.04 22.97 -11.96
CA LEU A 58 2.26 23.81 -11.97
C LEU A 58 2.12 25.07 -12.87
N GLY A 59 0.89 25.50 -13.17
CA GLY A 59 0.60 26.56 -14.14
C GLY A 59 0.80 26.12 -15.59
N GLU A 60 0.63 27.05 -16.53
CA GLU A 60 0.95 26.81 -17.94
C GLU A 60 2.47 26.79 -18.14
N PRO A 61 3.01 25.88 -18.99
CA PRO A 61 4.42 25.87 -19.30
C PRO A 61 4.78 27.17 -20.03
N LEU A 62 5.58 28.02 -19.37
CA LEU A 62 6.13 29.25 -19.96
C LEU A 62 7.34 28.89 -20.83
N ASP A 63 7.17 27.99 -21.80
CA ASP A 63 8.22 27.50 -22.70
C ASP A 63 8.69 28.56 -23.71
N ASN A 64 8.11 29.76 -23.68
CA ASN A 64 8.43 30.86 -24.59
C ASN A 64 9.25 32.00 -23.95
N LEU A 65 9.78 31.81 -22.73
CA LEU A 65 10.66 32.79 -22.09
C LEU A 65 12.12 32.51 -22.45
N THR A 66 12.67 33.28 -23.38
CA THR A 66 14.11 33.30 -23.66
C THR A 66 14.84 34.14 -22.61
N ARG A 67 16.11 33.81 -22.37
CA ARG A 67 16.98 34.48 -21.37
C ARG A 67 17.04 36.00 -21.53
N ASP A 68 16.88 36.48 -22.77
CA ASP A 68 16.94 37.89 -23.16
C ASP A 68 15.77 38.72 -22.58
N ASN A 69 14.67 38.07 -22.18
CA ASN A 69 13.51 38.76 -21.60
C ASN A 69 13.74 39.23 -20.16
N PHE A 70 14.73 38.69 -19.44
CA PHE A 70 14.97 39.00 -18.03
C PHE A 70 16.31 39.69 -17.76
N TYR A 71 17.27 39.57 -18.68
CA TYR A 71 18.61 40.14 -18.52
C TYR A 71 18.92 41.03 -19.72
N PRO A 72 18.71 42.36 -19.64
CA PRO A 72 19.23 43.26 -20.67
C PRO A 72 20.76 43.17 -20.69
N ASP A 73 21.34 43.16 -21.89
CA ASP A 73 22.78 43.05 -22.08
C ASP A 73 23.55 44.08 -21.22
N PRO A 74 24.68 43.69 -20.61
CA PRO A 74 25.47 44.62 -19.84
C PRO A 74 25.92 45.76 -20.74
N LYS A 75 25.61 47.00 -20.34
CA LYS A 75 26.05 48.22 -21.02
C LYS A 75 27.57 48.18 -21.16
N GLN A 76 28.05 47.99 -22.38
CA GLN A 76 29.47 48.17 -22.69
C GLN A 76 29.74 49.68 -22.71
N SER A 77 30.63 50.13 -21.83
CA SER A 77 31.18 51.50 -21.81
C SER A 77 32.04 51.80 -23.02
#